data_AF-L2FCD2-F1
#
_entry.id   AF-L2FCD2-F1
#
_cell.length_a   1.000
_cell.length_b   1.000
_cell.length_c   1.000
_cell.angle_alpha   90.00
_cell.angle_beta   90.00
_cell.angle_gamma   90.00
#
_symmetry.space_group_name_H-M   'P 1'
#
loop_
_entity.id
_entity.type
_entity.pdbx_description
1 polymer ?
#
loop_
_entity_poly.entity_id
_entity_poly.type
_entity_poly.pdbx_seq_one_letter_code
_entity_poly.pdbx_strand_id
1 'polypeptide(L)'
;MVVVASGETENPRRNIPKAIRRVFWRIAIFYVLAIFLVGLCVSSEDPNLLDAIGSSAPGAAQSPFFERFGVPYACVGATTALSCLVYLNVSNRAAEVFFWISNLSAVSTLIVWASVCVTYLRFYHGLRHHGVDRDTLPYKAPLQPFLAYFAMCFCLVVALFNGFDAFFPGRFSAKTFVPPYIDIPIFLSLFLGYKFVKGTRFVKVAEMDIWSGKAEIDRLEPTWPVVTPRNWVERIWFWIA
;
A
#
# COMPACT_ATOMS: atom_id res chain seq x y z
N MET A 1 3.17 3.10 -5.62
CA MET A 1 3.57 3.85 -6.84
C MET A 1 5.05 3.72 -7.19
N VAL A 2 5.99 3.90 -6.25
CA VAL A 2 7.45 3.83 -6.57
C VAL A 2 7.88 2.48 -7.18
N VAL A 3 7.26 1.36 -6.78
CA VAL A 3 7.54 0.00 -7.30
C VAL A 3 7.01 -0.24 -8.72
N VAL A 4 6.00 0.52 -9.17
CA VAL A 4 5.46 0.37 -10.54
C VAL A 4 6.28 1.25 -11.49
N ALA A 5 6.60 2.48 -11.06
CA ALA A 5 7.43 3.40 -11.81
C ALA A 5 8.91 2.95 -11.91
N SER A 6 9.35 1.99 -11.08
CA SER A 6 10.73 1.49 -11.14
C SER A 6 11.08 0.81 -12.46
N GLY A 7 10.09 0.23 -13.16
CA GLY A 7 10.32 -0.41 -14.47
C GLY A 7 10.67 0.57 -15.59
N GLU A 8 10.33 1.84 -15.41
CA GLU A 8 10.53 2.92 -16.39
C GLU A 8 11.61 3.92 -15.93
N THR A 9 12.22 3.70 -14.77
CA THR A 9 13.18 4.64 -14.18
C THR A 9 14.57 4.46 -14.78
N GLU A 10 15.16 5.53 -15.32
CA GLU A 10 16.56 5.54 -15.74
C GLU A 10 17.49 5.23 -14.56
N ASN A 11 18.51 4.36 -14.76
CA ASN A 11 19.47 3.97 -13.72
C ASN A 11 18.82 3.58 -12.38
N PRO A 12 17.99 2.50 -12.36
CA PRO A 12 17.15 2.16 -11.21
C PRO A 12 17.96 1.98 -9.93
N ARG A 13 19.12 1.27 -9.98
CA ARG A 13 19.93 0.91 -8.78
C ARG A 13 20.32 2.11 -7.92
N ARG A 14 20.55 3.26 -8.57
CA ARG A 14 20.93 4.50 -7.89
C ARG A 14 19.74 5.39 -7.57
N ASN A 15 18.77 5.48 -8.48
CA ASN A 15 17.68 6.44 -8.39
C ASN A 15 16.55 5.96 -7.48
N ILE A 16 16.24 4.66 -7.47
CA ILE A 16 15.15 4.11 -6.65
C ILE A 16 15.41 4.26 -5.15
N PRO A 17 16.60 3.91 -4.60
CA PRO A 17 16.85 4.07 -3.16
C PRO A 17 16.82 5.54 -2.72
N LYS A 18 17.28 6.45 -3.59
CA LYS A 18 17.23 7.89 -3.35
C LYS A 18 15.79 8.39 -3.36
N ALA A 19 15.00 8.00 -4.36
CA ALA A 19 13.59 8.35 -4.47
C ALA A 19 12.78 7.83 -3.27
N ILE A 20 12.96 6.57 -2.87
CA ILE A 20 12.30 5.99 -1.70
C ILE A 20 12.57 6.83 -0.45
N ARG A 21 13.84 7.16 -0.17
CA ARG A 21 14.22 7.94 1.02
C ARG A 21 13.65 9.36 0.97
N ARG A 22 13.64 10.01 -0.20
CA ARG A 22 13.07 11.36 -0.38
C ARG A 22 11.56 11.36 -0.17
N VAL A 23 10.86 10.44 -0.82
CA VAL A 23 9.39 10.33 -0.72
C VAL A 23 9.00 10.03 0.73
N PHE A 24 9.72 9.15 1.41
CA PHE A 24 9.48 8.86 2.83
C PHE A 24 9.57 10.13 3.69
N TRP A 25 10.68 10.87 3.60
CA TRP A 25 10.84 12.10 4.38
C TRP A 25 9.86 13.19 4.00
N ARG A 26 9.55 13.33 2.71
CA ARG A 26 8.57 14.29 2.22
C ARG A 26 7.19 14.00 2.81
N ILE A 27 6.70 12.76 2.69
CA ILE A 27 5.41 12.35 3.25
C ILE A 27 5.41 12.51 4.78
N ALA A 28 6.48 12.08 5.46
CA ALA A 28 6.59 12.20 6.91
C ALA A 28 6.49 13.66 7.38
N ILE A 29 7.21 14.58 6.72
CA ILE A 29 7.14 16.02 7.05
C ILE A 29 5.74 16.57 6.82
N PHE A 30 5.13 16.27 5.67
CA PHE A 30 3.77 16.75 5.38
C PHE A 30 2.74 16.20 6.37
N TYR A 31 2.82 14.93 6.75
CA TYR A 31 1.90 14.32 7.72
C TYR A 31 2.09 14.90 9.13
N VAL A 32 3.34 15.03 9.60
CA VAL A 32 3.62 15.60 10.93
C VAL A 32 3.19 17.07 10.98
N LEU A 33 3.49 17.85 9.95
CA LEU A 33 3.07 19.24 9.86
C LEU A 33 1.54 19.36 9.79
N ALA A 34 0.88 18.52 9.00
CA ALA A 34 -0.58 18.52 8.92
C ALA A 34 -1.23 18.17 10.27
N ILE A 35 -0.76 17.13 10.97
CA ILE A 35 -1.24 16.76 12.31
C ILE A 35 -1.00 17.90 13.31
N PHE A 36 0.18 18.53 13.25
CA PHE A 36 0.52 19.66 14.12
C PHE A 36 -0.40 20.87 13.88
N LEU A 37 -0.63 21.25 12.62
CA LEU A 37 -1.52 22.36 12.28
C LEU A 37 -2.98 22.05 12.65
N VAL A 38 -3.46 20.82 12.43
CA VAL A 38 -4.79 20.39 12.87
C VAL A 38 -4.90 20.43 14.40
N GLY A 39 -3.89 19.96 15.12
CA GLY A 39 -3.84 20.01 16.59
C GLY A 39 -3.76 21.43 17.16
N LEU A 40 -3.35 22.43 16.38
CA LEU A 40 -3.40 23.85 16.76
C LEU A 40 -4.75 24.50 16.43
N CYS A 41 -5.45 24.03 15.39
CA CYS A 41 -6.74 24.57 14.97
C CYS A 41 -7.92 23.99 15.78
N VAL A 42 -7.74 22.82 16.40
CA VAL A 42 -8.80 22.08 17.08
C VAL A 42 -8.39 21.81 18.53
N SER A 43 -9.20 22.26 19.49
CA SER A 43 -9.00 21.96 20.90
C SER A 43 -9.19 20.46 21.13
N SER A 44 -8.26 19.81 21.84
CA SER A 44 -8.38 18.39 22.17
C SER A 44 -9.55 18.05 23.09
N GLU A 45 -10.21 19.05 23.67
CA GLU A 45 -11.33 18.91 24.62
C GLU A 45 -12.70 19.28 24.03
N ASP A 46 -12.83 19.45 22.71
CA ASP A 46 -14.12 19.80 22.12
C ASP A 46 -15.15 18.64 22.27
N PRO A 47 -16.26 18.85 23.00
CA PRO A 47 -17.23 17.80 23.29
C PRO A 47 -17.90 17.25 22.02
N ASN A 48 -17.98 18.05 20.95
CA ASN A 48 -18.49 17.62 19.64
C ASN A 48 -17.58 16.58 18.94
N LEU A 49 -16.27 16.59 19.19
CA LEU A 49 -15.32 15.59 18.64
C LEU A 49 -15.36 14.29 19.44
N LEU A 50 -15.49 14.39 20.77
CA LEU A 50 -15.63 13.23 21.64
C LEU A 50 -16.96 12.52 21.42
N ASP A 51 -18.05 13.27 21.25
CA ASP A 51 -19.35 12.70 20.87
C ASP A 51 -19.34 12.14 19.44
N ALA A 52 -18.65 12.76 18.48
CA ALA A 52 -18.53 12.23 17.12
C ALA A 52 -17.77 10.89 17.07
N ILE A 53 -16.74 10.71 17.90
CA ILE A 53 -16.02 9.43 18.06
C ILE A 53 -16.92 8.39 18.74
N GLY A 54 -17.69 8.78 19.76
CA GLY A 54 -18.62 7.89 20.46
C GLY A 54 -19.87 7.50 19.67
N SER A 55 -20.30 8.34 18.72
CA SER A 55 -21.52 8.16 17.91
C SER A 55 -21.25 7.74 16.46
N SER A 56 -19.99 7.53 16.06
CA SER A 56 -19.58 7.22 14.68
C SER A 56 -20.11 8.25 13.66
N ALA A 57 -20.22 9.52 14.06
CA ALA A 57 -20.75 10.58 13.19
C ALA A 57 -19.67 11.04 12.17
N PRO A 58 -20.02 11.19 10.88
CA PRO A 58 -19.05 11.57 9.86
C PRO A 58 -18.74 13.09 9.92
N GLY A 59 -17.46 13.46 10.00
CA GLY A 59 -17.09 14.87 10.03
C GLY A 59 -15.59 15.15 10.16
N ALA A 60 -14.81 14.91 9.09
CA ALA A 60 -13.50 15.54 8.88
C ALA A 60 -13.08 15.39 7.40
N ALA A 61 -13.73 16.12 6.49
CA ALA A 61 -13.30 16.20 5.09
C ALA A 61 -13.63 17.59 4.51
N GLN A 62 -12.76 18.56 4.80
CA GLN A 62 -12.78 19.89 4.18
C GLN A 62 -11.38 20.24 3.68
N SER A 63 -11.14 20.07 2.37
CA SER A 63 -10.68 21.12 1.45
C SER A 63 -10.35 20.52 0.07
N PRO A 64 -11.10 20.84 -1.01
CA PRO A 64 -10.70 20.54 -2.37
C PRO A 64 -10.17 21.82 -3.02
N PHE A 65 -8.89 22.15 -2.87
CA PHE A 65 -8.25 23.13 -3.74
C PHE A 65 -6.78 22.77 -3.97
N PHE A 66 -6.24 23.23 -5.10
CA PHE A 66 -4.95 22.94 -5.79
C PHE A 66 -5.02 21.83 -6.87
N GLU A 67 -4.53 21.97 -8.11
CA GLU A 67 -4.08 23.10 -8.94
C GLU A 67 -3.90 22.65 -10.43
N ARG A 68 -3.49 23.56 -11.32
CA ARG A 68 -3.71 23.68 -12.79
C ARG A 68 -2.90 22.82 -13.78
N PHE A 69 -2.32 21.67 -13.43
CA PHE A 69 -1.40 20.96 -14.35
C PHE A 69 -1.73 19.47 -14.61
N GLY A 70 -2.23 19.19 -15.82
CA GLY A 70 -1.98 17.92 -16.52
C GLY A 70 -2.66 16.64 -16.00
N VAL A 71 -3.81 16.74 -15.35
CA VAL A 71 -4.44 15.57 -14.71
C VAL A 71 -5.41 14.84 -15.66
N PRO A 72 -5.38 13.48 -15.74
CA PRO A 72 -6.34 12.70 -16.52
C PRO A 72 -7.77 12.85 -15.99
N TYR A 73 -8.56 13.70 -16.66
CA TYR A 73 -9.94 14.05 -16.30
C TYR A 73 -10.87 12.84 -16.14
N ALA A 74 -10.65 11.75 -16.88
CA ALA A 74 -11.44 10.52 -16.77
C ALA A 74 -11.22 9.81 -15.42
N CYS A 75 -9.97 9.72 -14.96
CA CYS A 75 -9.63 9.08 -13.69
C CYS A 75 -10.09 9.93 -12.50
N VAL A 76 -9.89 11.25 -12.58
CA VAL A 76 -10.39 12.19 -11.56
C VAL A 76 -11.90 12.22 -11.56
N GLY A 77 -12.55 12.23 -12.73
CA GLY A 77 -14.00 12.18 -12.86
C GLY A 77 -14.58 10.91 -12.26
N ALA A 78 -13.95 9.76 -12.48
CA ALA A 78 -14.38 8.48 -11.90
C ALA A 78 -14.20 8.43 -10.37
N THR A 79 -13.04 8.85 -9.85
CA THR A 79 -12.82 8.89 -8.39
C THR A 79 -13.65 9.96 -7.71
N THR A 80 -13.89 11.10 -8.37
CA THR A 80 -14.78 12.17 -7.90
C THR A 80 -16.23 11.73 -7.95
N ALA A 81 -16.67 11.00 -8.97
CA ALA A 81 -18.03 10.44 -9.03
C ALA A 81 -18.29 9.42 -7.91
N LEU A 82 -17.31 8.56 -7.62
CA LEU A 82 -17.35 7.66 -6.45
C LEU A 82 -17.34 8.44 -5.13
N SER A 83 -16.59 9.55 -5.05
CA SER A 83 -16.58 10.44 -3.88
C SER A 83 -17.88 11.25 -3.73
N CYS A 84 -18.53 11.63 -4.83
CA CYS A 84 -19.85 12.26 -4.83
C CYS A 84 -20.96 11.27 -4.41
N LEU A 85 -20.76 9.96 -4.62
CA LEU A 85 -21.63 8.93 -4.04
C LEU A 85 -21.61 8.97 -2.51
N VAL A 86 -20.48 9.38 -1.91
CA VAL A 86 -20.37 9.61 -0.46
C VAL A 86 -21.24 10.80 -0.04
N TYR A 87 -21.48 11.81 -0.88
CA TYR A 87 -22.35 12.96 -0.56
C TYR A 87 -23.85 12.65 -0.44
N LEU A 88 -24.29 11.42 -0.76
CA LEU A 88 -25.60 10.91 -0.31
C LEU A 88 -25.66 10.74 1.24
N ASN A 89 -24.59 11.11 1.96
CA ASN A 89 -24.42 11.18 3.43
C ASN A 89 -25.33 12.14 4.21
N VAL A 90 -26.37 12.72 3.62
CA VAL A 90 -27.36 13.52 4.36
C VAL A 90 -28.37 12.66 5.15
N SER A 91 -28.14 11.34 5.23
CA SER A 91 -28.97 10.43 6.04
C SER A 91 -28.15 9.35 6.75
N ASN A 92 -28.54 9.00 7.99
CA ASN A 92 -27.87 8.03 8.88
C ASN A 92 -27.58 6.65 8.26
N ARG A 93 -28.19 6.29 7.12
CA ARG A 93 -27.98 5.01 6.43
C ARG A 93 -26.77 5.00 5.49
N ALA A 94 -26.32 6.17 5.02
CA ALA A 94 -25.20 6.28 4.07
C ALA A 94 -23.83 6.13 4.75
N ALA A 95 -23.71 6.54 6.01
CA ALA A 95 -22.51 6.30 6.82
C ALA A 95 -22.23 4.79 6.98
N GLU A 96 -23.28 3.98 7.23
CA GLU A 96 -23.14 2.51 7.34
C GLU A 96 -22.50 1.90 6.08
N VAL A 97 -22.95 2.31 4.88
CA VAL A 97 -22.43 1.79 3.60
C VAL A 97 -20.98 2.20 3.37
N PHE A 98 -20.63 3.45 3.72
CA PHE A 98 -19.24 3.91 3.65
C PHE A 98 -18.33 3.08 4.55
N PHE A 99 -18.75 2.79 5.78
CA PHE A 99 -17.98 1.95 6.69
C PHE A 99 -17.86 0.50 6.20
N TRP A 100 -18.88 -0.06 5.56
CA TRP A 100 -18.78 -1.39 4.94
C TRP A 100 -17.71 -1.41 3.84
N ILE A 101 -17.71 -0.40 2.97
CA ILE A 101 -16.72 -0.28 1.88
C ILE A 101 -15.32 -0.02 2.43
N SER A 102 -15.20 0.82 3.46
CA SER A 102 -13.93 1.13 4.11
C SER A 102 -13.32 -0.11 4.77
N ASN A 103 -14.11 -0.89 5.50
CA ASN A 103 -13.66 -2.14 6.13
C ASN A 103 -13.26 -3.20 5.08
N LEU A 104 -14.05 -3.35 4.02
CA LEU A 104 -13.72 -4.24 2.90
C LEU A 104 -12.37 -3.84 2.27
N SER A 105 -12.18 -2.56 1.98
CA SER A 105 -10.91 -2.06 1.41
C SER A 105 -9.71 -2.27 2.34
N ALA A 106 -9.90 -2.10 3.66
CA ALA A 106 -8.85 -2.33 4.65
C ALA A 106 -8.40 -3.80 4.68
N VAL A 107 -9.34 -4.74 4.75
CA VAL A 107 -9.03 -6.19 4.79
C VAL A 107 -8.40 -6.64 3.48
N SER A 108 -8.96 -6.24 2.33
CA SER A 108 -8.37 -6.48 1.01
C SER A 108 -6.90 -6.03 0.95
N THR A 109 -6.58 -4.85 1.47
CA THR A 109 -5.22 -4.31 1.49
C THR A 109 -4.28 -5.17 2.34
N LEU A 110 -4.73 -5.63 3.51
CA LEU A 110 -3.93 -6.50 4.38
C LEU A 110 -3.63 -7.85 3.73
N ILE A 111 -4.58 -8.44 3.01
CA ILE A 111 -4.39 -9.69 2.25
C ILE A 111 -3.35 -9.50 1.14
N VAL A 112 -3.38 -8.37 0.44
CA VAL A 112 -2.37 -8.03 -0.58
C VAL A 112 -0.98 -7.95 0.05
N TRP A 113 -0.82 -7.26 1.18
CA TRP A 113 0.47 -7.17 1.88
C TRP A 113 0.96 -8.53 2.38
N ALA A 114 0.06 -9.36 2.92
CA ALA A 114 0.39 -10.73 3.31
C ALA A 114 0.88 -11.56 2.11
N SER A 115 0.21 -11.45 0.96
CA SER A 115 0.58 -12.14 -0.28
C SER A 115 1.95 -11.71 -0.83
N VAL A 116 2.25 -10.41 -0.77
CA VAL A 116 3.57 -9.87 -1.12
C VAL A 116 4.65 -10.42 -0.18
N CYS A 117 4.39 -10.47 1.13
CA CYS A 117 5.33 -11.04 2.09
C CYS A 117 5.60 -12.53 1.84
N VAL A 118 4.56 -13.33 1.54
CA VAL A 118 4.71 -14.75 1.18
C VAL A 118 5.59 -14.91 -0.06
N THR A 119 5.34 -14.10 -1.09
CA THR A 119 6.12 -14.13 -2.35
C THR A 119 7.59 -13.76 -2.08
N TYR A 120 7.83 -12.72 -1.28
CA TYR A 120 9.17 -12.31 -0.88
C TYR A 120 9.90 -13.40 -0.06
N LEU A 121 9.21 -14.03 0.90
CA LEU A 121 9.79 -15.12 1.69
C LEU A 121 10.20 -16.29 0.78
N ARG A 122 9.38 -16.65 -0.22
CA ARG A 122 9.75 -17.69 -1.19
C ARG A 122 10.97 -17.29 -2.02
N PHE A 123 11.01 -16.05 -2.51
CA PHE A 123 12.16 -15.52 -3.24
C PHE A 123 13.45 -15.55 -2.39
N TYR A 124 13.36 -15.18 -1.11
CA TYR A 124 14.47 -15.24 -0.17
C TYR A 124 15.01 -16.68 0.00
N HIS A 125 14.12 -17.66 0.15
CA HIS A 125 14.53 -19.07 0.26
C HIS A 125 15.06 -19.61 -1.07
N GLY A 126 14.54 -19.15 -2.21
CA GLY A 126 15.07 -19.43 -3.55
C GLY A 126 16.52 -18.98 -3.69
N LEU A 127 16.81 -17.72 -3.36
CA LEU A 127 18.17 -17.18 -3.41
C LEU A 127 19.14 -17.98 -2.54
N ARG A 128 18.71 -18.34 -1.31
CA ARG A 128 19.53 -19.16 -0.40
C ARG A 128 19.79 -20.55 -0.94
N HIS A 129 18.81 -21.17 -1.60
CA HIS A 129 18.96 -22.48 -2.23
C HIS A 129 19.91 -22.44 -3.44
N HIS A 130 19.88 -21.37 -4.23
CA HIS A 130 20.79 -21.18 -5.37
C HIS A 130 22.15 -20.58 -4.99
N GLY A 131 22.45 -20.45 -3.69
CA GLY A 131 23.73 -19.94 -3.19
C GLY A 131 24.01 -18.46 -3.52
N VAL A 132 22.98 -17.69 -3.87
CA VAL A 132 23.13 -16.26 -4.20
C VAL A 132 23.08 -15.44 -2.92
N ASP A 133 24.19 -14.77 -2.61
CA ASP A 133 24.26 -13.88 -1.46
C ASP A 133 23.40 -12.62 -1.67
N ARG A 134 22.76 -12.14 -0.60
CA ARG A 134 21.86 -10.99 -0.63
C ARG A 134 22.57 -9.67 -0.88
N ASP A 135 23.86 -9.60 -0.61
CA ASP A 135 24.67 -8.41 -0.89
C ASP A 135 24.93 -8.23 -2.39
N THR A 136 24.67 -9.25 -3.21
CA THR A 136 24.68 -9.13 -4.66
C THR A 136 23.43 -8.41 -5.20
N LEU A 137 22.37 -8.29 -4.40
CA LEU A 137 21.13 -7.63 -4.82
C LEU A 137 21.29 -6.11 -4.80
N PRO A 138 20.76 -5.40 -5.81
CA PRO A 138 20.77 -3.94 -5.83
C PRO A 138 20.07 -3.30 -4.63
N TYR A 139 19.01 -3.95 -4.12
CA TYR A 139 18.20 -3.46 -3.01
C TYR A 139 18.10 -4.50 -1.92
N LYS A 140 18.47 -4.09 -0.70
CA LYS A 140 18.30 -4.87 0.50
C LYS A 140 17.63 -4.04 1.58
N ALA A 141 16.60 -4.58 2.22
CA ALA A 141 16.08 -3.97 3.43
C ALA A 141 16.84 -4.53 4.64
N PRO A 142 17.11 -3.70 5.66
CA PRO A 142 17.71 -4.18 6.90
C PRO A 142 16.77 -5.20 7.57
N LEU A 143 17.34 -6.17 8.29
CA LEU A 143 16.62 -7.14 9.14
C LEU A 143 15.67 -8.13 8.43
N GLN A 144 15.75 -8.31 7.10
CA GLN A 144 15.07 -9.44 6.46
C GLN A 144 15.86 -10.74 6.75
N PRO A 145 15.21 -11.91 6.92
CA PRO A 145 13.79 -12.19 6.66
C PRO A 145 12.86 -11.94 7.85
N PHE A 146 13.38 -11.64 9.05
CA PHE A 146 12.57 -11.46 10.26
C PHE A 146 11.44 -10.44 10.07
N LEU A 147 11.74 -9.30 9.44
CA LEU A 147 10.75 -8.26 9.16
C LEU A 147 9.59 -8.76 8.26
N ALA A 148 9.87 -9.66 7.31
CA ALA A 148 8.86 -10.20 6.41
C ALA A 148 7.95 -11.22 7.12
N TYR A 149 8.50 -12.03 8.02
CA TYR A 149 7.69 -12.91 8.89
C TYR A 149 6.81 -12.12 9.84
N PHE A 150 7.37 -11.07 10.47
CA PHE A 150 6.61 -10.18 11.34
C PHE A 150 5.47 -9.49 10.59
N ALA A 151 5.74 -8.87 9.44
CA ALA A 151 4.72 -8.19 8.63
C ALA A 151 3.62 -9.15 8.15
N MET A 152 3.99 -10.35 7.70
CA MET A 152 3.02 -11.37 7.31
C MET A 152 2.11 -11.79 8.47
N CYS A 153 2.70 -12.09 9.63
CA CYS A 153 1.94 -12.46 10.83
C CYS A 153 1.03 -11.31 11.27
N PHE A 154 1.56 -10.09 11.32
CA PHE A 154 0.82 -8.90 11.69
C PHE A 154 -0.36 -8.64 10.76
N CYS A 155 -0.17 -8.69 9.43
CA CYS A 155 -1.25 -8.50 8.47
C CYS A 155 -2.35 -9.57 8.60
N LEU A 156 -1.98 -10.84 8.80
CA LEU A 156 -2.96 -11.92 8.99
C LEU A 156 -3.74 -11.80 10.29
N VAL A 157 -3.06 -11.45 11.39
CA VAL A 157 -3.70 -11.20 12.68
C VAL A 157 -4.66 -10.02 12.57
N VAL A 158 -4.20 -8.88 12.06
CA VAL A 158 -5.07 -7.69 11.90
C VAL A 158 -6.26 -7.99 10.98
N ALA A 159 -6.06 -8.72 9.88
CA ALA A 159 -7.15 -9.11 9.00
C ALA A 159 -8.19 -10.01 9.70
N LEU A 160 -7.74 -10.93 10.56
CA LEU A 160 -8.63 -11.81 11.33
C LEU A 160 -9.41 -11.05 12.41
N PHE A 161 -8.76 -10.09 13.08
CA PHE A 161 -9.36 -9.32 14.17
C PHE A 161 -10.14 -8.08 13.71
N ASN A 162 -10.03 -7.66 12.44
CA ASN A 162 -10.72 -6.47 11.92
C ASN A 162 -12.25 -6.54 12.06
N GLY A 163 -12.84 -7.74 12.04
CA GLY A 163 -14.27 -7.98 12.23
C GLY A 163 -14.66 -8.61 13.57
N PHE A 164 -13.77 -8.61 14.57
CA PHE A 164 -13.98 -9.34 15.82
C PHE A 164 -15.21 -8.87 16.60
N ASP A 165 -15.62 -7.62 16.43
CA ASP A 165 -16.82 -7.05 17.04
C ASP A 165 -18.11 -7.83 16.69
N ALA A 166 -18.13 -8.53 15.56
CA ALA A 166 -19.26 -9.35 15.15
C ALA A 166 -19.51 -10.56 16.07
N PHE A 167 -18.50 -11.00 16.82
CA PHE A 167 -18.56 -12.20 17.67
C PHE A 167 -19.01 -11.93 19.11
N PHE A 168 -19.23 -10.68 19.51
CA PHE A 168 -19.74 -10.36 20.85
C PHE A 168 -21.25 -10.65 20.98
N PRO A 169 -21.70 -11.21 22.13
CA PRO A 169 -23.10 -11.55 22.34
C PRO A 169 -24.00 -10.30 22.23
N GLY A 170 -24.99 -10.37 21.32
CA GLY A 170 -25.93 -9.28 21.03
C GLY A 170 -25.57 -8.38 19.84
N ARG A 171 -24.40 -8.56 19.20
CA ARG A 171 -23.95 -7.74 18.04
C ARG A 171 -23.76 -8.53 16.73
N PHE A 172 -24.12 -9.81 16.74
CA PHE A 172 -24.04 -10.66 15.55
C PHE A 172 -25.11 -10.27 14.53
N SER A 173 -24.68 -9.64 13.43
CA SER A 173 -25.53 -9.27 12.30
C SER A 173 -24.76 -9.52 11.00
N ALA A 174 -25.47 -9.86 9.93
CA ALA A 174 -24.85 -10.01 8.61
C ALA A 174 -24.09 -8.72 8.20
N LYS A 175 -24.55 -7.55 8.68
CA LYS A 175 -23.91 -6.25 8.45
C LYS A 175 -22.54 -6.09 9.14
N THR A 176 -22.32 -6.77 10.26
CA THR A 176 -21.06 -6.68 11.04
C THR A 176 -20.09 -7.81 10.68
N PHE A 177 -20.61 -8.95 10.22
CA PHE A 177 -19.80 -10.12 9.87
C PHE A 177 -19.37 -10.15 8.39
N VAL A 178 -20.24 -9.82 7.45
CA VAL A 178 -19.96 -10.03 6.03
C VAL A 178 -18.86 -9.10 5.49
N PRO A 179 -18.92 -7.76 5.67
CA PRO A 179 -17.93 -6.87 5.08
C PRO A 179 -16.46 -7.15 5.46
N PRO A 180 -16.08 -7.44 6.72
CA PRO A 180 -14.68 -7.71 7.06
C PRO A 180 -14.21 -9.11 6.67
N TYR A 181 -15.09 -10.09 6.49
CA TYR A 181 -14.67 -11.49 6.27
C TYR A 181 -14.94 -12.03 4.86
N ILE A 182 -15.76 -11.36 4.05
CA ILE A 182 -16.11 -11.83 2.68
C ILE A 182 -14.90 -11.84 1.73
N ASP A 183 -13.90 -10.99 1.96
CA ASP A 183 -12.72 -10.92 1.10
C ASP A 183 -11.83 -12.15 1.17
N ILE A 184 -11.79 -12.85 2.32
CA ILE A 184 -10.97 -14.05 2.50
C ILE A 184 -11.41 -15.19 1.55
N PRO A 185 -12.69 -15.62 1.52
CA PRO A 185 -13.15 -16.63 0.59
C PRO A 185 -13.13 -16.15 -0.87
N ILE A 186 -13.38 -14.86 -1.14
CA ILE A 186 -13.26 -14.30 -2.50
C ILE A 186 -11.80 -14.45 -2.99
N PHE A 187 -10.83 -14.04 -2.18
CA PHE A 187 -9.41 -14.17 -2.53
C PHE A 187 -9.01 -15.63 -2.73
N LEU A 188 -9.42 -16.54 -1.83
CA LEU A 188 -9.12 -17.97 -1.97
C LEU A 188 -9.77 -18.58 -3.22
N SER A 189 -11.02 -18.24 -3.52
CA SER A 189 -11.72 -18.75 -4.70
C SER A 189 -11.12 -18.22 -6.00
N LEU A 190 -10.74 -16.95 -6.07
CA LEU A 190 -10.02 -16.38 -7.22
C LEU A 190 -8.64 -17.02 -7.40
N PHE A 191 -7.90 -17.20 -6.30
CA PHE A 191 -6.58 -17.79 -6.33
C PHE A 191 -6.61 -19.27 -6.75
N LEU A 192 -7.46 -20.08 -6.11
CA LEU A 192 -7.63 -21.50 -6.43
C LEU A 192 -8.30 -21.69 -7.80
N GLY A 193 -9.27 -20.84 -8.15
CA GLY A 193 -9.96 -20.85 -9.43
C GLY A 193 -9.02 -20.55 -10.60
N TYR A 194 -8.20 -19.50 -10.49
CA TYR A 194 -7.16 -19.21 -11.48
C TYR A 194 -6.21 -20.39 -11.66
N LYS A 195 -5.79 -21.00 -10.54
CA LYS A 195 -4.86 -22.12 -10.55
C LYS A 195 -5.47 -23.39 -11.15
N PHE A 196 -6.75 -23.66 -10.88
CA PHE A 196 -7.46 -24.80 -11.45
C PHE A 196 -7.69 -24.62 -12.95
N VAL A 197 -8.12 -23.43 -13.39
CA VAL A 197 -8.38 -23.12 -14.81
C VAL A 197 -7.09 -23.11 -15.63
N LYS A 198 -6.00 -22.51 -15.11
CA LYS A 198 -4.71 -22.44 -15.83
C LYS A 198 -3.78 -23.62 -15.57
N GLY A 199 -4.18 -24.57 -14.73
CA GLY A 199 -3.37 -25.75 -14.41
C GLY A 199 -1.97 -25.43 -13.87
N THR A 200 -1.76 -24.24 -13.30
CA THR A 200 -0.43 -23.78 -12.90
C THR A 200 0.04 -24.52 -11.66
N ARG A 201 1.30 -24.99 -11.68
CA ARG A 201 1.92 -25.67 -10.54
C ARG A 201 2.64 -24.66 -9.66
N PHE A 202 2.66 -24.90 -8.35
CA PHE A 202 3.54 -24.13 -7.48
C PHE A 202 4.99 -24.47 -7.84
N VAL A 203 5.75 -23.48 -8.31
CA VAL A 203 7.17 -23.63 -8.65
C VAL A 203 7.94 -23.99 -7.38
N LYS A 204 8.59 -25.15 -7.37
CA LYS A 204 9.42 -25.58 -6.24
C LYS A 204 10.63 -24.65 -6.13
N VAL A 205 11.13 -24.47 -4.91
CA VAL A 205 12.28 -23.60 -4.64
C VAL A 205 13.52 -24.00 -5.45
N ALA A 206 13.72 -25.29 -5.70
CA ALA A 206 14.84 -25.81 -6.49
C ALA A 206 14.75 -25.54 -8.01
N GLU A 207 13.54 -25.33 -8.53
CA GLU A 207 13.26 -25.09 -9.95
C GLU A 207 13.07 -23.59 -10.24
N MET A 208 13.30 -22.73 -9.25
CA MET A 208 13.04 -21.29 -9.36
C MET A 208 14.13 -20.62 -10.20
N ASP A 209 13.78 -20.19 -11.41
CA ASP A 209 14.70 -19.46 -12.26
C ASP A 209 14.87 -18.01 -11.75
N ILE A 210 16.10 -17.68 -11.37
CA ILE A 210 16.50 -16.34 -10.88
C ILE A 210 17.47 -15.63 -11.84
N TRP A 211 17.84 -16.27 -12.94
CA TRP A 211 18.89 -15.78 -13.85
C TRP A 211 18.34 -15.33 -15.20
N SER A 212 17.24 -15.91 -15.67
CA SER A 212 16.63 -15.51 -16.93
C SER A 212 16.22 -14.02 -16.92
N GLY A 213 16.54 -13.31 -18.01
CA GLY A 213 16.32 -11.87 -18.15
C GLY A 213 17.32 -10.97 -17.41
N LYS A 214 18.08 -11.47 -16.43
CA LYS A 214 19.07 -10.66 -15.68
C LYS A 214 20.19 -10.15 -16.59
N ALA A 215 20.72 -11.02 -17.46
CA ALA A 215 21.84 -10.67 -18.33
C ALA A 215 21.49 -9.57 -19.35
N GLU A 216 20.22 -9.45 -19.75
CA GLU A 216 19.76 -8.39 -20.64
C GLU A 216 19.70 -7.04 -19.91
N ILE A 217 19.16 -7.03 -18.69
CA ILE A 217 19.10 -5.82 -17.85
C ILE A 217 20.51 -5.33 -17.48
N ASP A 218 21.40 -6.24 -17.08
CA ASP A 218 22.79 -5.91 -16.74
C ASP A 218 23.57 -5.35 -17.96
N ARG A 219 23.15 -5.65 -19.20
CA ARG A 219 23.73 -5.09 -20.44
C ARG A 219 23.19 -3.70 -20.80
N LEU A 220 21.93 -3.42 -20.52
CA LEU A 220 21.30 -2.12 -20.76
C LEU A 220 21.66 -1.10 -19.67
N GLU A 221 22.11 -1.56 -18.51
CA GLU A 221 22.43 -0.69 -17.37
C GLU A 221 23.59 0.31 -17.65
N PRO A 222 24.73 -0.08 -18.25
CA PRO A 222 25.85 0.83 -18.51
C PRO A 222 25.56 1.89 -19.58
N THR A 223 24.51 1.72 -20.39
CA THR A 223 24.20 2.64 -21.49
C THR A 223 23.55 3.94 -21.02
N TRP A 224 23.08 4.01 -19.77
CA TRP A 224 22.39 5.19 -19.26
C TRP A 224 23.38 6.27 -18.80
N PRO A 225 23.33 7.49 -19.37
CA PRO A 225 24.21 8.58 -18.96
C PRO A 225 23.92 8.99 -17.51
N VAL A 226 24.97 9.12 -16.69
CA VAL A 226 24.84 9.59 -15.31
C VAL A 226 24.72 11.12 -15.31
N VAL A 227 23.51 11.62 -15.08
CA VAL A 227 23.30 13.07 -14.91
C VAL A 227 23.96 13.51 -13.60
N THR A 228 25.02 14.32 -13.71
CA THR A 228 25.69 14.95 -12.56
C THR A 228 25.22 16.40 -12.45
N PRO A 229 24.86 16.88 -11.25
CA PRO A 229 24.44 18.26 -11.07
C PRO A 229 25.64 19.18 -11.31
N ARG A 230 25.48 20.18 -12.17
CA ARG A 230 26.53 21.15 -12.48
C ARG A 230 26.63 22.24 -11.41
N ASN A 231 25.50 22.60 -10.78
CA ASN A 231 25.40 23.73 -9.85
C ASN A 231 24.78 23.36 -8.48
N TRP A 232 24.97 24.22 -7.47
CA TRP A 232 24.38 24.04 -6.12
C TRP A 232 22.85 24.10 -6.12
N VAL A 233 22.25 24.96 -6.95
CA VAL A 233 20.78 25.03 -7.14
C VAL A 233 20.24 23.76 -7.76
N GLU A 234 20.92 23.24 -8.79
CA GLU A 234 20.58 21.91 -9.35
C GLU A 234 20.73 20.83 -8.30
N ARG A 235 21.74 20.88 -7.43
CA ARG A 235 21.90 19.88 -6.37
C ARG A 235 20.74 19.89 -5.36
N ILE A 236 20.18 21.06 -5.07
CA ILE A 236 18.96 21.20 -4.26
C ILE A 236 17.74 20.75 -5.05
N TRP A 237 17.60 21.18 -6.30
CA TRP A 237 16.49 20.78 -7.17
C TRP A 237 16.46 19.26 -7.38
N PHE A 238 17.58 18.62 -7.71
CA PHE A 238 17.75 17.17 -7.78
C PHE A 238 17.60 16.47 -6.44
N TRP A 239 17.60 17.18 -5.31
CA TRP A 239 17.27 16.60 -4.00
C TRP A 239 15.78 16.70 -3.70
N ILE A 240 15.11 17.76 -4.15
CA ILE A 240 13.67 18.01 -3.98
C ILE A 240 12.82 17.21 -5.02
N ALA A 241 13.25 17.19 -6.28
CA ALA A 241 12.67 16.43 -7.39
C ALA A 241 13.10 14.96 -7.35
#